data_AF-A0A2B0Y389-F1
#
_entry.id   AF-A0A2B0Y389-F1
#
_cell.length_a   1.000
_cell.length_b   1.000
_cell.length_c   1.000
_cell.angle_alpha   90.00
_cell.angle_beta   90.00
_cell.angle_gamma   90.00
#
_symmetry.space_group_name_H-M   'P 1'
#
loop_
_entity.id
_entity.type
_entity.pdbx_description
1 polymer ?
#
loop_
_entity_poly.entity_id
_entity_poly.type
_entity_poly.pdbx_seq_one_letter_code
_entity_poly.pdbx_strand_id
1 'polypeptide(L)'
;MASQITTRGFREFSAKLNRMASGLDRNVALWLEASGFQFLEEVQNQIISLAVVDTRRLLNSFDKGADGNVWRSSDGGLTLEIGSNLSYARLQNDGWQQVRRFVPGRWEGHNFEYDPHAPTGMMLTAKFIEGRPYWDNAVAIYERMFQRSFDRQFKQWVQNGAR
;
A
#
# COMPACT_ATOMS: atom_id res chain seq x y z
N MET A 1 -24.57 -55.29 14.79
CA MET A 1 -23.17 -55.28 15.29
C MET A 1 -22.58 -53.93 14.91
N ALA A 2 -22.14 -53.12 15.88
CA ALA A 2 -21.48 -51.84 15.61
C ALA A 2 -20.05 -51.93 16.16
N SER A 3 -19.07 -51.76 15.28
CA SER A 3 -17.65 -51.79 15.64
C SER A 3 -17.13 -50.37 15.54
N GLN A 4 -16.75 -49.77 16.67
CA GLN A 4 -16.10 -48.47 16.69
C GLN A 4 -14.63 -48.66 16.28
N ILE A 5 -14.32 -48.43 15.00
CA ILE A 5 -12.94 -48.45 14.50
C ILE A 5 -12.22 -47.26 15.13
N THR A 6 -11.45 -47.52 16.18
CA THR A 6 -10.68 -46.47 16.85
C THR A 6 -9.38 -46.25 16.10
N THR A 7 -9.39 -45.35 15.12
CA THR A 7 -8.18 -44.91 14.42
C THR A 7 -7.41 -43.92 15.30
N ARG A 8 -6.57 -44.44 16.21
CA ARG A 8 -5.67 -43.63 17.05
C ARG A 8 -4.89 -42.59 16.22
N GLY A 9 -4.40 -43.01 15.04
CA GLY A 9 -3.73 -42.14 14.08
C GLY A 9 -4.61 -41.02 13.51
N PHE A 10 -5.93 -41.23 13.37
CA PHE A 10 -6.84 -40.17 12.92
C PHE A 10 -7.09 -39.12 14.00
N ARG A 11 -7.17 -39.53 15.28
CA ARG A 11 -7.27 -38.56 16.39
C ARG A 11 -5.98 -37.76 16.55
N GLU A 12 -4.81 -38.40 16.44
CA GLU A 12 -3.52 -37.71 16.47
C GLU A 12 -3.37 -36.74 15.30
N PHE A 13 -3.78 -37.16 14.10
CA PHE A 13 -3.82 -36.30 12.92
C PHE A 13 -4.78 -35.13 13.07
N SER A 14 -6.01 -35.36 13.54
CA SER A 14 -7.00 -34.32 13.80
C SER A 14 -6.53 -33.33 14.89
N ALA A 15 -5.87 -33.82 15.95
CA ALA A 15 -5.26 -32.97 16.97
C ALA A 15 -4.13 -32.10 16.41
N LYS A 16 -3.31 -32.64 15.48
CA LYS A 16 -2.30 -31.85 14.76
C LYS A 16 -2.93 -30.77 13.87
N LEU A 17 -3.98 -31.11 13.10
CA LEU A 17 -4.71 -30.13 12.29
C LEU A 17 -5.32 -29.01 13.13
N ASN A 18 -5.94 -29.34 14.27
CA ASN A 18 -6.53 -28.34 15.15
C ASN A 18 -5.49 -27.41 15.79
N ARG A 19 -4.32 -27.94 16.20
CA ARG A 19 -3.21 -27.10 16.69
C ARG A 19 -2.69 -26.17 15.59
N MET A 20 -2.51 -26.71 14.39
CA MET A 20 -2.05 -25.94 13.24
C MET A 20 -3.04 -24.81 12.92
N ALA A 21 -4.34 -25.09 12.88
CA ALA A 21 -5.39 -24.09 12.68
C ALA A 21 -5.42 -23.02 13.78
N SER A 22 -5.31 -23.42 15.06
CA SER A 22 -5.41 -22.48 16.20
C SER A 22 -4.31 -21.41 16.26
N GLY A 23 -3.15 -21.66 15.65
CA GLY A 23 -2.03 -20.71 15.59
C GLY A 23 -1.82 -20.06 14.22
N LEU A 24 -2.49 -20.57 13.18
CA LEU A 24 -2.30 -20.13 11.81
C LEU A 24 -2.77 -18.68 11.63
N ASP A 25 -3.95 -18.34 12.12
CA ASP A 25 -4.54 -17.00 11.94
C ASP A 25 -3.65 -15.90 12.51
N ARG A 26 -3.07 -16.10 13.69
CA ARG A 26 -2.14 -15.14 14.31
C ARG A 26 -0.85 -14.99 13.51
N ASN A 27 -0.29 -16.10 13.03
CA ASN A 27 0.93 -16.08 12.23
C ASN A 27 0.70 -15.42 10.86
N VAL A 28 -0.46 -15.69 10.24
CA VAL A 28 -0.88 -15.05 8.99
C VAL A 28 -1.07 -13.56 9.20
N ALA A 29 -1.75 -13.13 10.27
CA ALA A 29 -1.95 -11.72 10.57
C ALA A 29 -0.63 -10.96 10.77
N LEU A 30 0.30 -11.53 11.54
CA LEU A 30 1.63 -10.95 11.75
C LEU A 30 2.43 -10.83 10.44
N TRP A 31 2.34 -11.85 9.60
CA TRP A 31 3.02 -11.84 8.31
C TRP A 31 2.37 -10.86 7.32
N LEU A 32 1.03 -10.77 7.32
CA LEU A 32 0.32 -9.79 6.49
C LEU A 32 0.68 -8.36 6.90
N GLU A 33 0.75 -8.09 8.20
CA GLU A 33 1.24 -6.81 8.73
C GLU A 33 2.69 -6.53 8.27
N ALA A 34 3.60 -7.49 8.38
CA ALA A 34 4.97 -7.35 7.88
C ALA A 34 5.02 -7.10 6.36
N SER A 35 4.18 -7.78 5.57
CA SER A 35 4.08 -7.56 4.13
C SER A 35 3.51 -6.16 3.79
N GLY A 36 2.60 -5.64 4.62
CA GLY A 36 2.08 -4.28 4.48
C GLY A 36 3.16 -3.21 4.67
N PHE A 37 4.10 -3.42 5.59
CA PHE A 37 5.26 -2.52 5.73
C PHE A 37 6.16 -2.53 4.50
N GLN A 38 6.37 -3.70 3.88
CA GLN A 38 7.13 -3.80 2.62
C GLN A 38 6.42 -3.06 1.48
N PHE A 39 5.08 -3.12 1.44
CA PHE A 39 4.31 -2.38 0.45
C PHE A 39 4.45 -0.86 0.64
N LEU A 40 4.34 -0.37 1.88
CA LEU A 40 4.56 1.06 2.18
C LEU A 40 5.96 1.53 1.77
N GLU A 41 6.99 0.73 2.05
CA GLU A 41 8.37 1.01 1.64
C GLU A 41 8.50 1.08 0.11
N GLU A 42 7.89 0.16 -0.62
CA GLU A 42 7.92 0.17 -2.08
C GLU A 42 7.21 1.40 -2.66
N VAL A 43 6.07 1.80 -2.09
CA VAL A 43 5.38 3.04 -2.51
C VAL A 43 6.30 4.25 -2.30
N GLN A 44 6.98 4.34 -1.16
CA GLN A 44 7.94 5.41 -0.88
C GLN A 44 9.12 5.41 -1.87
N ASN A 45 9.67 4.23 -2.18
CA ASN A 45 10.73 4.06 -3.16
C ASN A 45 10.31 4.56 -4.55
N GLN A 46 9.09 4.27 -4.98
CA GLN A 46 8.56 4.75 -6.25
C GLN A 46 8.32 6.27 -6.27
N ILE A 47 7.87 6.86 -5.16
CA ILE A 47 7.73 8.33 -5.04
C ILE A 47 9.08 9.03 -5.22
N ILE A 48 10.13 8.48 -4.58
CA ILE A 48 11.49 9.01 -4.66
C ILE A 48 12.08 8.79 -6.06
N SER A 49 12.00 7.56 -6.58
CA SER A 49 12.63 7.19 -7.86
C SER A 49 12.03 7.93 -9.05
N LEU A 50 10.72 8.18 -9.01
CA LEU A 50 10.03 8.95 -10.04
C LEU A 50 10.13 10.46 -9.81
N ALA A 51 10.78 10.94 -8.75
CA ALA A 51 10.87 12.36 -8.41
C ALA A 51 9.48 13.05 -8.43
N VAL A 52 8.51 12.48 -7.71
CA VAL A 52 7.17 13.06 -7.57
C VAL A 52 7.27 14.44 -6.91
N VAL A 53 6.51 15.41 -7.41
CA VAL A 53 6.70 16.86 -7.12
C VAL A 53 6.58 17.21 -5.63
N ASP A 54 5.79 16.47 -4.86
CA ASP A 54 5.65 16.65 -3.41
C ASP A 54 6.20 15.43 -2.65
N THR A 55 7.51 15.38 -2.43
CA THR A 55 8.15 14.25 -1.76
C THR A 55 8.08 14.29 -0.24
N ARG A 56 7.51 15.32 0.42
CA ARG A 56 7.46 15.32 1.89
C ARG A 56 6.10 14.87 2.38
N ARG A 57 5.04 15.61 2.06
CA ARG A 57 3.73 15.31 2.63
C ARG A 57 3.16 14.03 2.03
N LEU A 58 3.29 13.84 0.72
CA LEU A 58 2.86 12.61 0.06
C LEU A 58 3.66 11.40 0.56
N LEU A 59 4.98 11.50 0.61
CA LEU A 59 5.85 10.42 1.07
C LEU A 59 5.51 10.00 2.51
N ASN A 60 5.42 10.98 3.42
CA ASN A 60 5.08 10.73 4.82
C ASN A 60 3.68 10.12 4.98
N SER A 61 2.74 10.37 4.06
CA SER A 61 1.41 9.72 4.13
C SER A 61 1.47 8.19 3.90
N PHE A 62 2.61 7.66 3.45
CA PHE A 62 2.88 6.24 3.36
C PHE A 62 3.78 5.73 4.51
N ASP A 63 3.87 6.48 5.61
CA ASP A 63 4.35 5.95 6.89
C ASP A 63 3.16 5.55 7.76
N LYS A 64 3.20 4.33 8.33
CA LYS A 64 2.12 3.82 9.17
C LYS A 64 1.87 4.76 10.37
N GLY A 65 0.65 5.28 10.48
CA GLY A 65 0.22 6.15 11.57
C GLY A 65 0.59 7.64 11.39
N ALA A 66 1.21 8.02 10.28
CA ALA A 66 1.46 9.42 9.94
C ALA A 66 0.20 10.16 9.47
N ASP A 67 0.28 11.49 9.38
CA ASP A 67 -0.82 12.29 8.85
C ASP A 67 -1.14 11.89 7.41
N GLY A 68 -2.42 11.66 7.18
CA GLY A 68 -2.97 11.20 5.91
C GLY A 68 -2.72 9.75 5.55
N ASN A 69 -2.07 8.95 6.40
CA ASN A 69 -1.92 7.52 6.20
C ASN A 69 -3.25 6.77 6.37
N VAL A 70 -3.50 5.80 5.50
CA VAL A 70 -4.54 4.79 5.66
C VAL A 70 -3.86 3.46 5.98
N TRP A 71 -4.14 2.96 7.18
CA TRP A 71 -3.75 1.62 7.62
C TRP A 71 -4.89 1.04 8.46
N ARG A 72 -5.68 0.13 7.88
CA ARG A 72 -6.81 -0.51 8.57
C ARG A 72 -6.72 -2.01 8.44
N SER A 73 -6.79 -2.69 9.58
CA SER A 73 -6.78 -4.14 9.67
C SER A 73 -8.17 -4.62 10.08
N SER A 74 -8.68 -5.66 9.40
CA SER A 74 -9.96 -6.31 9.74
C SER A 74 -9.79 -7.83 9.73
N ASP A 75 -10.86 -8.55 10.11
CA ASP A 75 -10.91 -10.01 10.10
C ASP A 75 -9.78 -10.67 10.91
N GLY A 76 -9.49 -10.11 12.09
CA GLY A 76 -8.42 -10.61 12.95
C GLY A 76 -7.02 -10.39 12.37
N GLY A 77 -6.86 -9.50 11.39
CA GLY A 77 -5.58 -9.22 10.72
C GLY A 77 -5.37 -9.96 9.41
N LEU A 78 -6.41 -10.62 8.89
CA LEU A 78 -6.35 -11.31 7.60
C LEU A 78 -6.66 -10.41 6.40
N THR A 79 -7.19 -9.22 6.65
CA THR A 79 -7.42 -8.19 5.65
C THR A 79 -6.69 -6.91 6.07
N LEU A 80 -5.96 -6.31 5.14
CA LEU A 80 -5.20 -5.09 5.37
C LEU A 80 -5.45 -4.07 4.26
N GLU A 81 -6.03 -2.93 4.62
CA GLU A 81 -6.23 -1.78 3.76
C GLU A 81 -5.10 -0.77 3.98
N ILE A 82 -4.42 -0.39 2.90
CA ILE A 82 -3.27 0.53 2.89
C ILE A 82 -3.52 1.63 1.87
N GLY A 83 -3.16 2.87 2.18
CA GLY A 83 -3.22 3.98 1.22
C GLY A 83 -2.93 5.35 1.82
N SER A 84 -3.38 6.39 1.13
CA SER A 84 -3.29 7.79 1.55
C SER A 84 -4.64 8.48 1.40
N ASN A 85 -5.01 9.32 2.35
CA ASN A 85 -6.24 10.13 2.29
C ASN A 85 -6.01 11.52 1.65
N LEU A 86 -4.78 11.82 1.22
CA LEU A 86 -4.44 13.08 0.60
C LEU A 86 -5.17 13.20 -0.74
N SER A 87 -6.00 14.23 -0.87
CA SER A 87 -6.87 14.42 -2.04
C SER A 87 -6.11 14.51 -3.37
N TYR A 88 -4.85 14.95 -3.32
CA TYR A 88 -4.00 15.10 -4.50
C TYR A 88 -3.12 13.88 -4.80
N ALA A 89 -3.04 12.87 -3.92
CA ALA A 89 -2.20 11.68 -4.13
C ALA A 89 -2.53 10.98 -5.46
N ARG A 90 -3.84 10.78 -5.71
CA ARG A 90 -4.33 10.22 -6.97
C ARG A 90 -3.94 11.07 -8.18
N LEU A 91 -4.01 12.40 -8.08
CA LEU A 91 -3.65 13.29 -9.19
C LEU A 91 -2.15 13.26 -9.49
N GLN A 92 -1.31 13.04 -8.47
CA GLN A 92 0.13 12.83 -8.67
C GLN A 92 0.42 11.49 -9.34
N ASN A 93 -0.40 10.46 -9.09
CA ASN A 93 -0.28 9.14 -9.73
C ASN A 93 -0.81 9.14 -11.18
N ASP A 94 -2.08 9.49 -11.35
CA ASP A 94 -2.84 9.33 -12.58
C ASP A 94 -2.62 10.50 -13.56
N GLY A 95 -2.22 11.65 -13.04
CA GLY A 95 -2.26 12.92 -13.75
C GLY A 95 -3.61 13.62 -13.62
N TRP A 96 -3.72 14.80 -14.23
CA TRP A 96 -4.94 15.61 -14.15
C TRP A 96 -5.09 16.58 -15.31
N GLN A 97 -6.33 16.96 -15.60
CA GLN A 97 -6.64 17.92 -16.66
C GLN A 97 -6.50 19.36 -16.14
N GLN A 98 -5.49 20.08 -16.64
CA GLN A 98 -5.40 21.51 -16.44
C GLN A 98 -6.41 22.24 -17.33
N VAL A 99 -7.24 23.07 -16.69
CA VAL A 99 -8.16 23.96 -17.38
C VAL A 99 -7.55 25.33 -17.61
N ARG A 100 -8.00 26.01 -18.67
CA ARG A 100 -7.61 27.39 -18.93
C ARG A 100 -8.10 28.28 -17.79
N ARG A 101 -7.19 28.97 -17.13
CA ARG A 101 -7.52 29.94 -16.07
C ARG A 101 -6.42 30.99 -15.95
N PHE A 102 -6.82 32.20 -15.56
CA PHE A 102 -5.87 33.20 -15.10
C PHE A 102 -5.41 32.84 -13.68
N VAL A 103 -4.11 32.88 -13.44
CA VAL A 103 -3.50 32.72 -12.12
C VAL A 103 -2.83 34.04 -11.77
N PRO A 104 -3.31 34.76 -10.74
CA PRO A 104 -2.71 36.01 -10.31
C PRO A 104 -1.32 35.76 -9.70
N GLY A 105 -0.38 36.65 -9.98
CA GLY A 105 0.99 36.54 -9.52
C GLY A 105 1.98 37.44 -10.23
N ARG A 106 3.26 37.26 -9.91
CA ARG A 106 4.37 38.09 -10.41
C ARG A 106 5.45 37.19 -10.98
N TRP A 107 6.15 37.70 -11.98
CA TRP A 107 7.31 37.00 -12.55
C TRP A 107 8.58 37.64 -11.99
N GLU A 108 9.43 36.81 -11.38
CA GLU A 108 10.79 37.16 -10.98
C GLU A 108 11.77 36.39 -11.86
N GLY A 109 12.21 37.03 -12.94
CA GLY A 109 13.00 36.37 -13.99
C GLY A 109 12.20 35.23 -14.64
N HIS A 110 12.65 33.99 -14.44
CA HIS A 110 12.00 32.78 -14.97
C HIS A 110 11.05 32.10 -13.97
N ASN A 111 10.94 32.62 -12.76
CA ASN A 111 10.09 32.06 -11.72
C ASN A 111 8.77 32.82 -11.63
N PHE A 112 7.68 32.08 -11.55
CA PHE A 112 6.36 32.65 -11.26
C PHE A 112 6.06 32.47 -9.78
N GLU A 113 5.81 33.58 -9.09
CA GLU A 113 5.33 33.57 -7.72
C GLU A 113 3.83 33.87 -7.70
N TYR A 114 3.08 33.00 -7.02
CA TYR A 114 1.66 33.20 -6.82
C TYR A 114 1.40 34.30 -5.78
N ASP A 115 0.69 35.36 -6.20
CA ASP A 115 0.23 36.45 -5.34
C ASP A 115 -1.25 36.72 -5.68
N PRO A 116 -2.21 36.34 -4.82
CA PRO A 116 -3.64 36.48 -5.10
C PRO A 116 -4.09 37.94 -5.25
N HIS A 117 -3.30 38.90 -4.76
CA HIS A 117 -3.58 40.32 -4.81
C HIS A 117 -2.82 41.04 -5.93
N ALA A 118 -1.99 40.32 -6.70
CA ALA A 118 -1.29 40.91 -7.84
C ALA A 118 -2.28 41.28 -8.96
N PRO A 119 -2.15 42.49 -9.55
CA PRO A 119 -2.93 42.86 -10.74
C PRO A 119 -2.42 42.15 -12.01
N THR A 120 -1.25 41.52 -11.93
CA THR A 120 -0.61 40.74 -12.99
C THR A 120 -0.78 39.24 -12.76
N GLY A 121 -0.34 38.43 -13.71
CA GLY A 121 -0.40 36.98 -13.56
C GLY A 121 0.02 36.23 -14.81
N MET A 122 -0.38 34.97 -14.88
CA MET A 122 -0.20 34.13 -16.06
C MET A 122 -1.51 33.47 -16.46
N MET A 123 -1.73 33.34 -17.77
CA MET A 123 -2.82 32.51 -18.28
C MET A 123 -2.31 31.08 -18.41
N LEU A 124 -2.84 30.17 -17.60
CA LEU A 124 -2.61 28.74 -17.80
C LEU A 124 -3.37 28.28 -19.04
N THR A 125 -2.71 27.51 -19.89
CA THR A 125 -3.33 26.85 -21.04
C THR A 125 -3.97 25.54 -20.63
N ALA A 126 -5.02 25.13 -21.34
CA ALA A 126 -5.62 23.82 -21.12
C ALA A 126 -4.68 22.73 -21.65
N LYS A 127 -4.33 21.77 -20.80
CA LYS A 127 -3.51 20.61 -21.17
C LYS A 127 -3.68 19.49 -20.14
N PHE A 128 -3.40 18.27 -20.53
CA PHE A 128 -3.22 17.20 -19.55
C PHE A 128 -1.85 17.34 -18.89
N ILE A 129 -1.81 17.19 -17.57
CA ILE A 129 -0.58 17.09 -16.79
C ILE A 129 -0.37 15.62 -16.48
N GLU A 130 0.71 15.05 -17.01
CA GLU A 130 1.06 13.66 -16.77
C GLU A 130 1.35 13.42 -15.28
N GLY A 131 0.77 12.36 -14.76
CA GLY A 131 1.12 11.82 -13.45
C GLY A 131 2.41 11.02 -13.50
N ARG A 132 2.86 10.59 -12.34
CA ARG A 132 3.97 9.68 -12.14
C ARG A 132 3.39 8.45 -11.46
N PRO A 133 3.32 7.28 -12.12
CA PRO A 133 2.52 6.14 -11.65
C PRO A 133 3.20 5.38 -10.50
N TYR A 134 3.51 6.08 -9.40
CA TYR A 134 4.26 5.54 -8.27
C TYR A 134 3.48 4.44 -7.55
N TRP A 135 2.17 4.59 -7.43
CA TRP A 135 1.31 3.62 -6.76
C TRP A 135 1.14 2.37 -7.61
N ASP A 136 0.80 2.53 -8.89
CA ASP A 136 0.60 1.40 -9.80
C ASP A 136 1.89 0.58 -9.97
N ASN A 137 3.04 1.25 -10.06
CA ASN A 137 4.34 0.59 -10.10
C ASN A 137 4.60 -0.20 -8.81
N ALA A 138 4.35 0.41 -7.65
CA ALA A 138 4.56 -0.24 -6.36
C ALA A 138 3.66 -1.47 -6.19
N VAL A 139 2.37 -1.37 -6.57
CA VAL A 139 1.44 -2.51 -6.58
C VAL A 139 1.97 -3.63 -7.48
N ALA A 140 2.36 -3.30 -8.72
CA ALA A 140 2.85 -4.29 -9.67
C ALA A 140 4.15 -4.99 -9.21
N ILE A 141 5.02 -4.29 -8.48
CA ILE A 141 6.24 -4.85 -7.88
C ILE A 141 5.88 -5.72 -6.68
N TYR A 142 5.06 -5.18 -5.77
CA TYR A 142 4.64 -5.84 -4.55
C TYR A 142 3.90 -7.15 -4.84
N GLU A 143 2.95 -7.19 -5.78
CA GLU A 143 2.21 -8.41 -6.11
C GLU A 143 3.14 -9.57 -6.51
N ARG A 144 4.18 -9.28 -7.31
CA ARG A 144 5.17 -10.29 -7.72
C ARG A 144 6.01 -10.80 -6.54
N MET A 145 6.36 -9.90 -5.62
CA MET A 145 7.12 -10.24 -4.41
C MET A 145 6.26 -11.01 -3.40
N PHE A 146 5.02 -10.55 -3.20
CA PHE A 146 4.04 -11.10 -2.29
C PHE A 146 3.76 -12.56 -2.63
N GLN A 147 3.40 -12.90 -3.87
CA GLN A 147 3.10 -14.28 -4.27
C GLN A 147 4.26 -15.24 -3.95
N ARG A 148 5.49 -14.87 -4.31
CA ARG A 148 6.69 -15.70 -4.05
C ARG A 148 7.00 -15.83 -2.56
N SER A 149 6.76 -14.78 -1.78
CA SER A 149 7.00 -14.77 -0.34
C SER A 149 5.93 -15.55 0.42
N PHE A 150 4.66 -15.41 0.02
CA PHE A 150 3.51 -16.12 0.56
C PHE A 150 3.68 -17.63 0.41
N ASP A 151 4.00 -18.12 -0.80
CA ASP A 151 4.16 -19.56 -1.04
C ASP A 151 5.23 -20.18 -0.15
N ARG A 152 6.34 -19.46 0.06
CA ARG A 152 7.42 -19.90 0.95
C ARG A 152 6.96 -19.90 2.41
N GLN A 153 6.29 -18.83 2.84
CA GLN A 153 5.81 -18.69 4.21
C GLN A 153 4.73 -19.72 4.55
N PHE A 154 3.79 -19.95 3.63
CA PHE A 154 2.73 -20.94 3.77
C PHE A 154 3.29 -22.35 3.95
N LYS A 155 4.28 -22.74 3.12
CA LYS A 155 4.98 -24.02 3.27
C LYS A 155 5.64 -24.14 4.65
N GLN A 156 6.26 -23.08 5.16
CA GLN A 156 6.85 -23.08 6.48
C GLN A 156 5.81 -23.26 7.59
N TRP A 157 4.66 -22.59 7.51
CA TRP A 157 3.59 -22.78 8.50
C TRP A 157 3.08 -24.22 8.53
N VAL A 158 2.85 -24.83 7.36
CA VAL A 158 2.43 -26.23 7.25
C VAL A 158 3.50 -27.17 7.82
N GLN A 159 4.77 -26.94 7.52
CA GLN A 159 5.87 -27.78 8.03
C GLN A 159 6.08 -27.63 9.54
N ASN A 160 5.99 -26.41 10.07
CA ASN A 160 6.19 -26.12 11.48
C ASN A 160 4.99 -26.53 12.34
N GLY A 161 3.77 -26.46 11.81
CA GLY A 161 2.57 -26.96 12.49
C GLY A 161 2.41 -28.49 12.45
N ALA A 162 3.20 -29.19 11.64
CA ALA A 162 3.22 -30.66 11.58
C ALA A 162 4.16 -31.32 12.61
N ARG A 163 5.02 -30.52 13.27
CA ARG A 163 5.88 -30.93 14.39
C ARG A 163 5.11 -30.92 15.70
#